data_AF-A0A2L2LMI6-F1
#
_entry.id   AF-A0A2L2LMI6-F1
#
_cell.length_a   1.000
_cell.length_b   1.000
_cell.length_c   1.000
_cell.angle_alpha   90.00
_cell.angle_beta   90.00
_cell.angle_gamma   90.00
#
_symmetry.space_group_name_H-M   'P 1'
#
loop_
_entity.id
_entity.type
_entity.pdbx_description
1 polymer ?
#
loop_
_entity_poly.entity_id
_entity_poly.type
_entity_poly.pdbx_seq_one_letter_code
_entity_poly.pdbx_strand_id
1 'polypeptide(L)'
;MSAANTQNNSIMAALEQFEGAEANLVKLERLWDEMAAMIPTGVVFGENVEYEDRGRSFDLLLESLPKIGGWKPTATPPDLDGLAQSRLDAMEIDEPSAHVSVERWIEEPGRELREYRFRLNNMRKALIRDALVGLIDQIDADIRAVRATVGPDEDPRERLDGRLWSVMREHMDQIEVLLGSSVKKPARWSDMLRHIHFGYVGDLHDIESMDWPDVKTTLRKGLYGVNEAVPVQVEDLSILVAARPTGPITTALAWSEIDDEAFERLIFTLISDTPRYENPEWLMQTRAADRGRDLSVTRVIQDELSGTQRLRVIIQCKHWTRRSVGLPDVAATKEQMALWTNPRVDVLVVATSGRFTADAVTWIEQHNATGAAPRIEMWPESHLERLLATRPAIIAEFGLRGH
;
A
#
# COMPACT_ATOMS: atom_id res chain seq x y z
N MET A 1 -15.51 -25.14 -6.60
CA MET A 1 -15.90 -24.07 -7.54
C MET A 1 -16.90 -23.04 -6.96
N SER A 2 -17.31 -23.07 -5.67
CA SER A 2 -18.45 -22.25 -5.20
C SER A 2 -18.19 -21.21 -4.10
N ALA A 3 -16.95 -20.97 -3.66
CA ALA A 3 -16.65 -19.97 -2.63
C ALA A 3 -15.88 -18.75 -3.20
N ALA A 4 -14.83 -18.99 -4.00
CA ALA A 4 -14.09 -17.94 -4.69
C ALA A 4 -14.95 -17.15 -5.70
N ASN A 5 -15.87 -17.82 -6.41
CA ASN A 5 -16.79 -17.16 -7.33
C ASN A 5 -17.81 -16.25 -6.61
N THR A 6 -18.13 -16.57 -5.35
CA THR A 6 -19.07 -15.78 -4.54
C THR A 6 -18.40 -14.55 -3.94
N GLN A 7 -17.13 -14.65 -3.52
CA GLN A 7 -16.33 -13.50 -3.07
C GLN A 7 -15.96 -12.54 -4.22
N ASN A 8 -15.62 -13.05 -5.40
CA ASN A 8 -15.40 -12.21 -6.58
C ASN A 8 -16.66 -11.43 -6.98
N ASN A 9 -17.84 -12.04 -6.83
CA ASN A 9 -19.11 -11.33 -7.06
C ASN A 9 -19.38 -10.27 -5.99
N SER A 10 -18.94 -10.45 -4.73
CA SER A 10 -19.19 -9.46 -3.68
C SER A 10 -18.27 -8.24 -3.79
N ILE A 11 -17.01 -8.41 -4.20
CA ILE A 11 -16.10 -7.27 -4.39
C ILE A 11 -16.51 -6.43 -5.60
N MET A 12 -16.93 -7.06 -6.71
CA MET A 12 -17.42 -6.34 -7.89
C MET A 12 -18.71 -5.58 -7.58
N ALA A 13 -19.66 -6.19 -6.86
CA ALA A 13 -20.87 -5.50 -6.42
C ALA A 13 -20.56 -4.30 -5.50
N ALA A 14 -19.56 -4.42 -4.64
CA ALA A 14 -19.09 -3.30 -3.82
C ALA A 14 -18.45 -2.20 -4.69
N LEU A 15 -17.59 -2.56 -5.64
CA LEU A 15 -16.95 -1.62 -6.56
C LEU A 15 -17.97 -0.85 -7.40
N GLU A 16 -19.02 -1.50 -7.89
CA GLU A 16 -20.12 -0.84 -8.60
C GLU A 16 -20.77 0.27 -7.77
N GLN A 17 -20.93 0.07 -6.46
CA GLN A 17 -21.45 1.12 -5.56
C GLN A 17 -20.45 2.28 -5.42
N PHE A 18 -19.15 1.98 -5.30
CA PHE A 18 -18.10 3.01 -5.28
C PHE A 18 -18.04 3.80 -6.59
N GLU A 19 -18.20 3.13 -7.73
CA GLU A 19 -18.23 3.76 -9.05
C GLU A 19 -19.46 4.65 -9.24
N GLY A 20 -20.64 4.21 -8.78
CA GLY A 20 -21.84 5.03 -8.75
C GLY A 20 -21.66 6.29 -7.88
N ALA A 21 -21.07 6.14 -6.70
CA ALA A 21 -20.78 7.27 -5.81
C ALA A 21 -19.74 8.23 -6.42
N GLU A 22 -18.66 7.72 -7.01
CA GLU A 22 -17.63 8.52 -7.70
C GLU A 22 -18.23 9.28 -8.89
N ALA A 23 -19.06 8.63 -9.70
CA ALA A 23 -19.69 9.27 -10.86
C ALA A 23 -20.62 10.44 -10.44
N ASN A 24 -21.36 10.28 -9.34
CA ASN A 24 -22.20 11.35 -8.79
C ASN A 24 -21.35 12.47 -8.18
N LEU A 25 -20.27 12.12 -7.48
CA LEU A 25 -19.34 13.09 -6.91
C LEU A 25 -18.66 13.94 -7.99
N VAL A 26 -18.17 13.33 -9.08
CA VAL A 26 -17.57 14.06 -10.21
C VAL A 26 -18.58 15.02 -10.86
N LYS A 27 -19.85 14.62 -10.98
CA LYS A 27 -20.91 15.51 -11.47
C LYS A 27 -21.14 16.68 -10.53
N LEU A 28 -21.17 16.44 -9.21
CA LEU A 28 -21.32 17.48 -8.19
C LEU A 28 -20.18 18.48 -8.20
N GLU A 29 -18.94 18.01 -8.27
CA GLU A 29 -17.76 18.88 -8.30
C GLU A 29 -17.74 19.75 -9.55
N ARG A 30 -18.01 19.16 -10.73
CA ARG A 30 -18.13 19.94 -11.96
C ARG A 30 -19.24 21.00 -11.86
N LEU A 31 -20.39 20.62 -11.32
CA LEU A 31 -21.53 21.53 -11.16
C LEU A 31 -21.21 22.65 -10.17
N TRP A 32 -20.50 22.33 -9.08
CA TRP A 32 -19.98 23.31 -8.12
C TRP A 32 -19.03 24.29 -8.79
N ASP A 33 -18.04 23.81 -9.56
CA ASP A 33 -17.07 24.66 -10.24
C ASP A 33 -17.76 25.62 -11.23
N GLU A 34 -18.75 25.12 -11.98
CA GLU A 34 -19.60 25.94 -12.87
C GLU A 34 -20.38 27.00 -12.08
N MET A 35 -21.02 26.63 -10.98
CA MET A 35 -21.80 27.56 -10.14
C MET A 35 -20.91 28.59 -9.45
N ALA A 36 -19.77 28.18 -8.89
CA ALA A 36 -18.81 29.05 -8.21
C ALA A 36 -18.30 30.14 -9.15
N ALA A 37 -18.11 29.83 -10.44
CA ALA A 37 -17.75 30.82 -11.46
C ALA A 37 -18.86 31.84 -11.77
N MET A 38 -20.11 31.52 -11.47
CA MET A 38 -21.27 32.41 -11.65
C MET A 38 -21.57 33.29 -10.43
N ILE A 39 -20.95 32.99 -9.28
CA ILE A 39 -21.12 33.78 -8.05
C ILE A 39 -20.51 35.18 -8.28
N PRO A 40 -21.30 36.27 -8.20
CA PRO A 40 -20.79 37.62 -8.42
C PRO A 40 -19.73 38.00 -7.38
N THR A 41 -18.84 38.93 -7.69
CA THR A 41 -17.96 39.56 -6.70
C THR A 41 -18.64 40.80 -6.11
N GLY A 42 -18.69 40.90 -4.79
CA GLY A 42 -19.33 42.02 -4.07
C GLY A 42 -20.84 41.84 -3.85
N VAL A 43 -21.55 42.95 -3.59
CA VAL A 43 -22.99 42.99 -3.33
C VAL A 43 -23.73 43.21 -4.66
N VAL A 44 -24.35 42.16 -5.17
CA VAL A 44 -25.11 42.18 -6.43
C VAL A 44 -26.42 41.43 -6.23
N PHE A 45 -27.54 42.15 -6.25
CA PHE A 45 -28.88 41.56 -6.22
C PHE A 45 -29.37 41.25 -7.63
N GLY A 46 -30.23 40.24 -7.74
CA GLY A 46 -30.90 39.85 -8.97
C GLY A 46 -30.88 38.34 -9.22
N GLU A 47 -31.85 37.88 -9.99
CA GLU A 47 -32.00 36.48 -10.33
C GLU A 47 -31.02 36.03 -11.42
N ASN A 48 -30.56 34.79 -11.31
CA ASN A 48 -29.90 34.08 -12.39
C ASN A 48 -30.54 32.69 -12.51
N VAL A 49 -31.48 32.56 -13.44
CA VAL A 49 -32.23 31.31 -13.68
C VAL A 49 -31.29 30.13 -13.94
N GLU A 50 -30.18 30.38 -14.64
CA GLU A 50 -29.16 29.36 -14.92
C GLU A 50 -28.44 28.87 -13.65
N TYR A 51 -28.24 29.76 -12.67
CA TYR A 51 -27.67 29.43 -11.37
C TYR A 51 -28.68 28.64 -10.53
N GLU A 52 -29.94 29.06 -10.49
CA GLU A 52 -31.00 28.37 -9.73
C GLU A 52 -31.25 26.94 -10.21
N ASP A 53 -31.33 26.74 -11.54
CA ASP A 53 -31.53 25.41 -12.11
C ASP A 53 -30.34 24.48 -11.82
N ARG A 54 -29.12 25.03 -11.79
CA ARG A 54 -27.93 24.29 -11.34
C ARG A 54 -27.99 24.00 -9.84
N GLY A 55 -28.45 24.93 -9.01
CA GLY A 55 -28.65 24.72 -7.57
C GLY A 55 -29.60 23.55 -7.29
N ARG A 56 -30.75 23.50 -7.98
CA ARG A 56 -31.70 22.38 -7.87
C ARG A 56 -31.06 21.06 -8.31
N SER A 57 -30.28 21.08 -9.39
CA SER A 57 -29.55 19.90 -9.87
C SER A 57 -28.47 19.45 -8.90
N PHE A 58 -27.83 20.40 -8.21
CA PHE A 58 -26.83 20.15 -7.19
C PHE A 58 -27.45 19.43 -6.00
N ASP A 59 -28.57 19.92 -5.47
CA ASP A 59 -29.26 19.31 -4.33
C ASP A 59 -29.67 17.86 -4.62
N LEU A 60 -30.23 17.58 -5.81
CA LEU A 60 -30.60 16.23 -6.23
C LEU A 60 -29.41 15.27 -6.25
N LEU A 61 -28.25 15.73 -6.75
CA LEU A 61 -27.04 14.90 -6.77
C LEU A 61 -26.46 14.73 -5.37
N LEU A 62 -26.51 15.77 -4.53
CA LEU A 62 -26.03 15.75 -3.13
C LEU A 62 -26.82 14.71 -2.31
N GLU A 63 -28.13 14.63 -2.53
CA GLU A 63 -28.99 13.64 -1.89
C GLU A 63 -28.61 12.21 -2.27
N SER A 64 -28.19 11.99 -3.53
CA SER A 64 -27.81 10.68 -4.06
C SER A 64 -26.50 10.11 -3.51
N LEU A 65 -25.68 10.94 -2.83
CA LEU A 65 -24.44 10.46 -2.23
C LEU A 65 -24.73 9.56 -1.00
N PRO A 66 -24.14 8.35 -0.93
CA PRO A 66 -24.22 7.52 0.25
C PRO A 66 -23.42 8.12 1.43
N LYS A 67 -23.69 7.64 2.64
CA LYS A 67 -22.90 8.03 3.82
C LYS A 67 -21.61 7.23 3.90
N ILE A 68 -20.53 7.86 4.34
CA ILE A 68 -19.26 7.23 4.69
C ILE A 68 -19.02 7.44 6.18
N GLY A 69 -19.00 6.35 6.95
CA GLY A 69 -18.84 6.43 8.41
C GLY A 69 -19.94 7.26 9.09
N GLY A 70 -21.18 7.20 8.59
CA GLY A 70 -22.32 7.97 9.11
C GLY A 70 -22.41 9.43 8.64
N TRP A 71 -21.41 9.93 7.92
CA TRP A 71 -21.34 11.31 7.44
C TRP A 71 -21.48 11.40 5.91
N LYS A 72 -22.06 12.51 5.43
CA LYS A 72 -22.03 12.93 4.02
C LYS A 72 -22.15 14.47 3.95
N PRO A 73 -21.79 15.10 2.82
CA PRO A 73 -22.01 16.52 2.59
C PRO A 73 -23.49 16.92 2.75
N THR A 74 -23.70 18.10 3.31
CA THR A 74 -25.01 18.71 3.55
C THR A 74 -25.08 20.18 3.12
N ALA A 75 -23.94 20.83 2.89
CA ALA A 75 -23.88 22.21 2.43
C ALA A 75 -24.39 22.32 0.99
N THR A 76 -25.32 23.25 0.78
CA THR A 76 -25.90 23.59 -0.51
C THR A 76 -25.34 24.93 -1.00
N PRO A 77 -25.29 25.17 -2.33
CA PRO A 77 -24.92 26.47 -2.88
C PRO A 77 -25.81 27.58 -2.32
N PRO A 78 -25.25 28.76 -2.01
CA PRO A 78 -26.03 29.87 -1.49
C PRO A 78 -26.97 30.42 -2.56
N ASP A 79 -28.17 30.83 -2.17
CA ASP A 79 -29.01 31.68 -3.02
C ASP A 79 -28.31 33.03 -3.28
N LEU A 80 -28.41 33.58 -4.50
CA LEU A 80 -27.65 34.77 -4.90
C LEU A 80 -28.12 36.04 -4.19
N ASP A 81 -29.42 36.21 -3.99
CA ASP A 81 -29.96 37.36 -3.26
C ASP A 81 -29.65 37.23 -1.76
N GLY A 82 -29.77 36.03 -1.20
CA GLY A 82 -29.35 35.74 0.17
C GLY A 82 -27.86 36.00 0.40
N LEU A 83 -27.02 35.68 -0.59
CA LEU A 83 -25.59 35.99 -0.59
C LEU A 83 -25.33 37.50 -0.66
N ALA A 84 -26.00 38.20 -1.57
CA ALA A 84 -25.85 39.65 -1.72
C ALA A 84 -26.20 40.37 -0.40
N GLN A 85 -27.31 39.96 0.23
CA GLN A 85 -27.70 40.48 1.53
C GLN A 85 -26.65 40.19 2.60
N SER A 86 -26.15 38.94 2.67
CA SER A 86 -25.13 38.56 3.66
C SER A 86 -23.83 39.37 3.52
N ARG A 87 -23.42 39.68 2.28
CA ARG A 87 -22.25 40.55 2.03
C ARG A 87 -22.53 42.00 2.39
N LEU A 88 -23.73 42.51 2.11
CA LEU A 88 -24.14 43.85 2.52
C LEU A 88 -24.11 43.98 4.04
N ASP A 89 -24.71 43.03 4.75
CA ASP A 89 -24.72 42.99 6.21
C ASP A 89 -23.29 42.94 6.77
N ALA A 90 -22.40 42.14 6.18
CA ALA A 90 -20.99 42.11 6.57
C ALA A 90 -20.26 43.45 6.35
N MET A 91 -20.56 44.14 5.25
CA MET A 91 -20.05 45.49 4.98
C MET A 91 -20.58 46.53 5.97
N GLU A 92 -21.84 46.41 6.41
CA GLU A 92 -22.42 47.31 7.41
C GLU A 92 -21.85 47.07 8.82
N ILE A 93 -21.53 45.82 9.16
CA ILE A 93 -20.84 45.46 10.39
C ILE A 93 -19.40 46.00 10.39
N ASP A 94 -18.74 46.04 9.22
CA ASP A 94 -17.37 46.51 9.01
C ASP A 94 -16.33 45.79 9.90
N GLU A 95 -16.56 44.49 10.16
CA GLU A 95 -15.61 43.63 10.87
C GLU A 95 -15.00 42.59 9.93
N PRO A 96 -13.66 42.41 9.94
CA PRO A 96 -13.00 41.39 9.12
C PRO A 96 -13.54 39.96 9.34
N SER A 97 -13.97 39.64 10.56
CA SER A 97 -14.60 38.36 10.92
C SER A 97 -15.90 38.11 10.16
N ALA A 98 -16.74 39.13 9.99
CA ALA A 98 -18.00 39.05 9.28
C ALA A 98 -17.78 38.75 7.80
N HIS A 99 -16.86 39.49 7.15
CA HIS A 99 -16.47 39.24 5.76
C HIS A 99 -15.94 37.82 5.56
N VAL A 100 -15.03 37.37 6.42
CA VAL A 100 -14.46 36.02 6.34
C VAL A 100 -15.51 34.94 6.56
N SER A 101 -16.50 35.18 7.44
CA SER A 101 -17.59 34.23 7.68
C SER A 101 -18.43 34.01 6.43
N VAL A 102 -18.79 35.08 5.72
CA VAL A 102 -19.58 35.00 4.49
C VAL A 102 -18.80 34.26 3.40
N GLU A 103 -17.54 34.63 3.15
CA GLU A 103 -16.73 33.94 2.13
C GLU A 103 -16.47 32.46 2.47
N ARG A 104 -16.33 32.12 3.76
CA ARG A 104 -16.24 30.70 4.19
C ARG A 104 -17.52 29.94 3.92
N TRP A 105 -18.68 30.54 4.22
CA TRP A 105 -19.98 29.92 3.95
C TRP A 105 -20.18 29.68 2.46
N ILE A 106 -19.79 30.63 1.60
CA ILE A 106 -19.81 30.46 0.13
C ILE A 106 -18.96 29.25 -0.28
N GLU A 107 -17.78 29.07 0.29
CA GLU A 107 -16.88 27.97 -0.06
C GLU A 107 -17.25 26.61 0.55
N GLU A 108 -18.19 26.57 1.50
CA GLU A 108 -18.49 25.38 2.31
C GLU A 108 -18.91 24.16 1.46
N PRO A 109 -19.77 24.27 0.43
CA PRO A 109 -20.08 23.13 -0.45
C PRO A 109 -18.82 22.54 -1.08
N GLY A 110 -17.93 23.39 -1.61
CA GLY A 110 -16.66 22.94 -2.18
C GLY A 110 -15.73 22.28 -1.16
N ARG A 111 -15.76 22.73 0.11
CA ARG A 111 -14.97 22.11 1.20
C ARG A 111 -15.49 20.72 1.55
N GLU A 112 -16.81 20.58 1.73
CA GLU A 112 -17.41 19.29 2.05
C GLU A 112 -17.25 18.27 0.92
N LEU A 113 -17.35 18.69 -0.35
CA LEU A 113 -17.08 17.80 -1.49
C LEU A 113 -15.64 17.27 -1.49
N ARG A 114 -14.64 18.13 -1.18
CA ARG A 114 -13.24 17.70 -1.05
C ARG A 114 -13.04 16.71 0.10
N GLU A 115 -13.68 16.95 1.25
CA GLU A 115 -13.66 16.03 2.39
C GLU A 115 -14.31 14.68 2.04
N TYR A 116 -15.44 14.70 1.33
CA TYR A 116 -16.09 13.48 0.87
C TYR A 116 -15.22 12.69 -0.12
N ARG A 117 -14.58 13.36 -1.08
CA ARG A 117 -13.59 12.75 -1.99
C ARG A 117 -12.47 12.07 -1.21
N PHE A 118 -11.92 12.75 -0.20
CA PHE A 118 -10.86 12.19 0.64
C PHE A 118 -11.32 10.91 1.35
N ARG A 119 -12.50 10.93 1.98
CA ARG A 119 -13.08 9.76 2.67
C ARG A 119 -13.38 8.61 1.71
N LEU A 120 -13.96 8.91 0.55
CA LEU A 120 -14.30 7.92 -0.48
C LEU A 120 -13.05 7.19 -0.98
N ASN A 121 -11.98 7.95 -1.27
CA ASN A 121 -10.70 7.39 -1.70
C ASN A 121 -10.07 6.47 -0.64
N ASN A 122 -10.12 6.86 0.65
CA ASN A 122 -9.57 6.01 1.71
C ASN A 122 -10.38 4.73 1.90
N MET A 123 -11.71 4.81 1.85
CA MET A 123 -12.56 3.62 1.97
C MET A 123 -12.41 2.68 0.77
N ARG A 124 -12.27 3.22 -0.46
CA ARG A 124 -11.98 2.40 -1.66
C ARG A 124 -10.66 1.67 -1.52
N LYS A 125 -9.59 2.35 -1.07
CA LYS A 125 -8.28 1.72 -0.82
C LYS A 125 -8.37 0.56 0.17
N ALA A 126 -9.11 0.74 1.26
CA ALA A 126 -9.33 -0.31 2.25
C ALA A 126 -10.06 -1.52 1.63
N LEU A 127 -11.08 -1.29 0.79
CA LEU A 127 -11.82 -2.35 0.10
C LEU A 127 -10.94 -3.17 -0.86
N ILE A 128 -10.09 -2.50 -1.64
CA ILE A 128 -9.32 -3.16 -2.70
C ILE A 128 -7.97 -3.74 -2.24
N ARG A 129 -7.55 -3.48 -0.98
CA ARG A 129 -6.21 -3.79 -0.49
C ARG A 129 -5.82 -5.25 -0.73
N ASP A 130 -6.59 -6.17 -0.18
CA ASP A 130 -6.26 -7.61 -0.23
C ASP A 130 -6.34 -8.15 -1.66
N ALA A 131 -7.31 -7.68 -2.45
CA ALA A 131 -7.43 -8.05 -3.86
C ALA A 131 -6.23 -7.55 -4.68
N LEU A 132 -5.75 -6.33 -4.43
CA LEU A 132 -4.61 -5.77 -5.13
C LEU A 132 -3.29 -6.46 -4.73
N VAL A 133 -3.11 -6.82 -3.45
CA VAL A 133 -1.97 -7.66 -3.02
C VAL A 133 -1.98 -8.99 -3.77
N GLY A 134 -3.13 -9.67 -3.83
CA GLY A 134 -3.28 -10.92 -4.56
C GLY A 134 -2.93 -10.80 -6.06
N LEU A 135 -3.34 -9.72 -6.73
CA LEU A 135 -3.03 -9.49 -8.13
C LEU A 135 -1.56 -9.17 -8.38
N ILE A 136 -0.92 -8.43 -7.50
CA ILE A 136 0.52 -8.17 -7.57
C ILE A 136 1.29 -9.49 -7.52
N ASP A 137 0.95 -10.36 -6.56
CA ASP A 137 1.64 -11.64 -6.42
C ASP A 137 1.35 -12.59 -7.59
N GLN A 138 0.17 -12.48 -8.19
CA GLN A 138 -0.18 -13.26 -9.38
C GLN A 138 0.59 -12.78 -10.61
N ILE A 139 0.82 -11.48 -10.80
CA ILE A 139 1.67 -10.96 -11.88
C ILE A 139 3.13 -11.44 -11.68
N ASP A 140 3.66 -11.48 -10.45
CA ASP A 140 4.97 -12.09 -10.18
C ASP A 140 5.01 -13.57 -10.59
N ALA A 141 3.91 -14.31 -10.36
CA ALA A 141 3.80 -15.71 -10.78
C ALA A 141 3.75 -15.83 -12.31
N ASP A 142 3.00 -14.97 -12.98
CA ASP A 142 2.87 -14.96 -14.44
C ASP A 142 4.21 -14.66 -15.11
N ILE A 143 4.94 -13.63 -14.66
CA ILE A 143 6.28 -13.30 -15.18
C ILE A 143 7.22 -14.50 -15.08
N ARG A 144 7.22 -15.19 -13.93
CA ARG A 144 8.02 -16.40 -13.73
C ARG A 144 7.60 -17.54 -14.65
N ALA A 145 6.31 -17.69 -14.91
CA ALA A 145 5.80 -18.70 -15.83
C ALA A 145 6.24 -18.44 -17.28
N VAL A 146 6.16 -17.18 -17.74
CA VAL A 146 6.68 -16.78 -19.06
C VAL A 146 8.19 -16.98 -19.13
N ARG A 147 8.94 -16.60 -18.09
CA ARG A 147 10.39 -16.79 -18.04
C ARG A 147 10.82 -18.24 -18.10
N ALA A 148 10.04 -19.15 -17.50
CA ALA A 148 10.34 -20.58 -17.53
C ALA A 148 10.26 -21.19 -18.94
N THR A 149 9.59 -20.53 -19.89
CA THR A 149 9.51 -20.97 -21.29
C THR A 149 10.63 -20.44 -22.18
N VAL A 150 11.46 -19.51 -21.68
CA VAL A 150 12.49 -18.80 -22.43
C VAL A 150 13.87 -19.27 -22.00
N GLY A 151 14.67 -19.75 -22.96
CA GLY A 151 16.07 -20.13 -22.74
C GLY A 151 16.97 -18.94 -22.38
N PRO A 152 18.11 -19.17 -21.70
CA PRO A 152 19.01 -18.10 -21.26
C PRO A 152 19.70 -17.33 -22.40
N ASP A 153 19.75 -17.89 -23.61
CA ASP A 153 20.44 -17.33 -24.79
C ASP A 153 19.50 -17.07 -25.99
N GLU A 154 18.19 -16.94 -25.75
CA GLU A 154 17.22 -16.64 -26.82
C GLU A 154 17.39 -15.23 -27.41
N ASP A 155 17.11 -15.07 -28.70
CA ASP A 155 17.23 -13.78 -29.39
C ASP A 155 16.20 -12.79 -28.82
N PRO A 156 16.62 -11.60 -28.34
CA PRO A 156 15.69 -10.58 -27.84
C PRO A 156 14.58 -10.18 -28.83
N ARG A 157 14.77 -10.41 -30.13
CA ARG A 157 13.79 -10.12 -31.19
C ARG A 157 12.81 -11.27 -31.46
N GLU A 158 12.98 -12.41 -30.81
CA GLU A 158 12.06 -13.54 -30.91
C GLU A 158 10.74 -13.20 -30.22
N ARG A 159 9.64 -13.54 -30.87
CA ARG A 159 8.29 -13.27 -30.35
C ARG A 159 7.76 -14.51 -29.65
N LEU A 160 7.34 -14.32 -28.41
CA LEU A 160 6.77 -15.39 -27.59
C LEU A 160 5.29 -15.59 -27.92
N ASP A 161 4.75 -16.77 -27.57
CA ASP A 161 3.34 -17.08 -27.78
C ASP A 161 2.46 -16.07 -27.00
N GLY A 162 1.57 -15.37 -27.71
CA GLY A 162 0.65 -14.39 -27.13
C GLY A 162 -0.26 -14.97 -26.04
N ARG A 163 -0.46 -16.30 -26.00
CA ARG A 163 -1.18 -16.97 -24.91
C ARG A 163 -0.47 -16.84 -23.57
N LEU A 164 0.87 -16.82 -23.56
CA LEU A 164 1.66 -16.66 -22.34
C LEU A 164 1.43 -15.29 -21.68
N TRP A 165 1.20 -14.27 -22.51
CA TRP A 165 0.98 -12.88 -22.06
C TRP A 165 -0.47 -12.57 -21.72
N SER A 166 -1.42 -13.40 -22.16
CA SER A 166 -2.85 -13.14 -21.99
C SER A 166 -3.30 -13.11 -20.54
N VAL A 167 -2.77 -14.02 -19.72
CA VAL A 167 -3.08 -14.11 -18.28
C VAL A 167 -2.55 -12.88 -17.54
N MET A 168 -1.31 -12.49 -17.81
CA MET A 168 -0.74 -11.29 -17.17
C MET A 168 -1.45 -10.01 -17.60
N ARG A 169 -1.89 -9.92 -18.87
CA ARG A 169 -2.73 -8.81 -19.31
C ARG A 169 -4.03 -8.74 -18.53
N GLU A 170 -4.70 -9.88 -18.33
CA GLU A 170 -5.94 -9.95 -17.57
C GLU A 170 -5.74 -9.46 -16.12
N HIS A 171 -4.67 -9.85 -15.45
CA HIS A 171 -4.37 -9.35 -14.10
C HIS A 171 -4.04 -7.85 -14.09
N MET A 172 -3.33 -7.33 -15.10
CA MET A 172 -3.10 -5.88 -15.25
C MET A 172 -4.41 -5.11 -15.44
N ASP A 173 -5.34 -5.64 -16.24
CA ASP A 173 -6.66 -5.04 -16.45
C ASP A 173 -7.50 -5.06 -15.16
N GLN A 174 -7.41 -6.15 -14.37
CA GLN A 174 -8.08 -6.24 -13.07
C GLN A 174 -7.52 -5.21 -12.07
N ILE A 175 -6.19 -4.99 -12.05
CA ILE A 175 -5.59 -3.92 -11.23
C ILE A 175 -6.12 -2.55 -11.68
N GLU A 176 -6.24 -2.33 -12.99
CA GLU A 176 -6.77 -1.06 -13.52
C GLU A 176 -8.21 -0.80 -13.05
N VAL A 177 -9.07 -1.84 -13.03
CA VAL A 177 -10.43 -1.76 -12.48
C VAL A 177 -10.42 -1.44 -10.98
N LEU A 178 -9.59 -2.11 -10.19
CA LEU A 178 -9.50 -1.86 -8.75
C LEU A 178 -9.10 -0.41 -8.44
N LEU A 179 -8.05 0.07 -9.11
CA LEU A 179 -7.51 1.42 -8.90
C LEU A 179 -8.49 2.52 -9.34
N GLY A 180 -9.25 2.29 -10.41
CA GLY A 180 -10.16 3.28 -10.99
C GLY A 180 -9.45 4.54 -11.49
N SER A 181 -10.21 5.61 -11.74
CA SER A 181 -9.69 6.89 -12.25
C SER A 181 -9.02 7.77 -11.17
N SER A 182 -9.21 7.44 -9.90
CA SER A 182 -8.80 8.25 -8.75
C SER A 182 -7.35 8.04 -8.33
N VAL A 183 -6.67 7.00 -8.83
CA VAL A 183 -5.28 6.70 -8.48
C VAL A 183 -4.35 7.00 -9.65
N LYS A 184 -3.33 7.82 -9.39
CA LYS A 184 -2.27 8.09 -10.37
C LYS A 184 -1.53 6.78 -10.69
N LYS A 185 -1.54 6.40 -11.96
CA LYS A 185 -0.84 5.20 -12.44
C LYS A 185 0.69 5.35 -12.22
N PRO A 186 1.39 4.25 -11.92
CA PRO A 186 2.86 4.23 -11.83
C PRO A 186 3.53 4.71 -13.12
N ALA A 187 4.78 5.18 -13.03
CA ALA A 187 5.49 5.80 -14.15
C ALA A 187 5.64 4.85 -15.34
N ARG A 188 6.02 3.59 -15.09
CA ARG A 188 6.22 2.57 -16.14
C ARG A 188 4.97 1.77 -16.49
N TRP A 189 3.79 2.21 -16.07
CA TRP A 189 2.54 1.49 -16.36
C TRP A 189 2.29 1.32 -17.86
N SER A 190 2.48 2.39 -18.64
CA SER A 190 2.29 2.37 -20.09
C SER A 190 3.34 1.50 -20.79
N ASP A 191 4.58 1.51 -20.28
CA ASP A 191 5.66 0.67 -20.81
C ASP A 191 5.35 -0.81 -20.56
N MET A 192 4.94 -1.17 -19.35
CA MET A 192 4.48 -2.53 -19.01
C MET A 192 3.42 -3.01 -20.00
N LEU A 193 2.33 -2.25 -20.21
CA LEU A 193 1.25 -2.64 -21.14
C LEU A 193 1.72 -2.79 -22.59
N ARG A 194 2.66 -1.93 -23.02
CA ARG A 194 3.28 -1.99 -24.35
C ARG A 194 4.13 -3.25 -24.52
N HIS A 195 4.96 -3.57 -23.54
CA HIS A 195 5.82 -4.75 -23.55
C HIS A 195 5.00 -6.05 -23.52
N ILE A 196 3.92 -6.11 -22.73
CA ILE A 196 2.95 -7.22 -22.75
C ILE A 196 2.25 -7.35 -24.13
N HIS A 197 2.02 -6.24 -24.83
CA HIS A 197 1.41 -6.24 -26.17
C HIS A 197 2.32 -6.76 -27.27
N PHE A 198 3.59 -6.36 -27.26
CA PHE A 198 4.55 -6.81 -28.27
C PHE A 198 4.97 -8.27 -28.02
N GLY A 199 5.32 -8.60 -26.78
CA GLY A 199 5.57 -9.98 -26.32
C GLY A 199 6.85 -10.59 -26.88
N TYR A 200 7.90 -9.81 -27.10
CA TYR A 200 9.22 -10.28 -27.46
C TYR A 200 10.02 -10.75 -26.24
N VAL A 201 11.07 -11.56 -26.46
CA VAL A 201 12.02 -11.96 -25.40
C VAL A 201 12.68 -10.74 -24.75
N GLY A 202 13.00 -9.70 -25.54
CA GLY A 202 13.49 -8.42 -25.02
C GLY A 202 12.48 -7.70 -24.13
N ASP A 203 11.18 -7.76 -24.46
CA ASP A 203 10.12 -7.17 -23.64
C ASP A 203 10.01 -7.85 -22.27
N LEU A 204 10.19 -9.18 -22.22
CA LEU A 204 10.25 -9.91 -20.95
C LEU A 204 11.41 -9.42 -20.07
N HIS A 205 12.57 -9.16 -20.67
CA HIS A 205 13.72 -8.63 -19.93
C HIS A 205 13.44 -7.23 -19.37
N ASP A 206 12.84 -6.35 -20.17
CA ASP A 206 12.47 -4.99 -19.74
C ASP A 206 11.42 -5.02 -18.62
N ILE A 207 10.44 -5.92 -18.72
CA ILE A 207 9.43 -6.13 -17.69
C ILE A 207 10.06 -6.59 -16.37
N GLU A 208 10.92 -7.60 -16.41
CA GLU A 208 11.58 -8.14 -15.20
C GLU A 208 12.54 -7.16 -14.55
N SER A 209 13.30 -6.41 -15.35
CA SER A 209 14.40 -5.58 -14.85
C SER A 209 13.97 -4.16 -14.52
N MET A 210 12.90 -3.65 -15.13
CA MET A 210 12.52 -2.25 -15.02
C MET A 210 11.03 -2.02 -14.79
N ASP A 211 10.16 -2.51 -15.68
CA ASP A 211 8.75 -2.06 -15.67
C ASP A 211 8.00 -2.57 -14.45
N TRP A 212 8.03 -3.89 -14.23
CA TRP A 212 7.31 -4.49 -13.13
C TRP A 212 7.88 -4.07 -11.76
N PRO A 213 9.20 -4.01 -11.53
CA PRO A 213 9.75 -3.48 -10.27
C PRO A 213 9.26 -2.08 -9.91
N ASP A 214 9.20 -1.15 -10.88
CA ASP A 214 8.69 0.22 -10.68
C ASP A 214 7.19 0.22 -10.36
N VAL A 215 6.41 -0.47 -11.19
CA VAL A 215 4.95 -0.59 -11.04
C VAL A 215 4.61 -1.20 -9.70
N LYS A 216 5.18 -2.36 -9.38
CA LYS A 216 4.97 -3.11 -8.12
C LYS A 216 5.31 -2.28 -6.90
N THR A 217 6.48 -1.64 -6.90
CA THR A 217 6.92 -0.81 -5.76
C THR A 217 5.95 0.34 -5.53
N THR A 218 5.50 0.99 -6.60
CA THR A 218 4.54 2.10 -6.53
C THR A 218 3.17 1.64 -6.03
N LEU A 219 2.66 0.50 -6.53
CA LEU A 219 1.40 -0.07 -6.07
C LEU A 219 1.46 -0.46 -4.59
N ARG A 220 2.54 -1.13 -4.15
CA ARG A 220 2.73 -1.52 -2.74
C ARG A 220 2.85 -0.30 -1.83
N LYS A 221 3.60 0.74 -2.22
CA LYS A 221 3.64 2.01 -1.47
C LYS A 221 2.29 2.74 -1.43
N GLY A 222 1.47 2.59 -2.48
CA GLY A 222 0.13 3.16 -2.54
C GLY A 222 -0.89 2.43 -1.65
N LEU A 223 -0.67 1.14 -1.40
CA LEU A 223 -1.52 0.27 -0.58
C LEU A 223 -1.40 0.54 0.92
N TYR A 224 -0.16 0.72 1.36
CA TYR A 224 0.16 1.07 2.73
C TYR A 224 0.28 2.58 2.75
N GLY A 225 -0.87 3.25 2.79
CA GLY A 225 -0.91 4.70 2.82
C GLY A 225 0.00 5.18 3.95
N VAL A 226 1.08 5.89 3.60
CA VAL A 226 1.94 6.58 4.58
C VAL A 226 1.11 7.49 5.52
N ASN A 227 -0.12 7.80 5.13
CA ASN A 227 -1.09 8.63 5.85
C ASN A 227 -2.36 7.86 6.29
N GLU A 228 -2.35 6.52 6.31
CA GLU A 228 -3.49 5.75 6.85
C GLU A 228 -3.45 5.73 8.37
N ALA A 229 -4.59 5.98 9.00
CA ALA A 229 -4.67 6.02 10.45
C ALA A 229 -4.61 4.60 11.02
N VAL A 230 -3.70 4.38 11.97
CA VAL A 230 -3.72 3.18 12.81
C VAL A 230 -4.91 3.27 13.77
N PRO A 231 -5.77 2.24 13.88
CA PRO A 231 -6.89 2.26 14.81
C PRO A 231 -6.44 2.47 16.27
N VAL A 232 -7.02 3.46 16.94
CA VAL A 232 -6.81 3.73 18.37
C VAL A 232 -8.11 3.49 19.12
N GLN A 233 -8.07 2.67 20.18
CA GLN A 233 -9.25 2.20 20.91
C GLN A 233 -9.82 3.21 21.93
N VAL A 234 -9.23 4.40 22.02
CA VAL A 234 -9.57 5.42 23.01
C VAL A 234 -9.79 6.74 22.31
N GLU A 235 -10.91 7.39 22.63
CA GLU A 235 -11.30 8.68 22.07
C GLU A 235 -10.45 9.83 22.62
N ASP A 236 -10.03 9.75 23.89
CA ASP A 236 -9.17 10.72 24.57
C ASP A 236 -8.04 10.05 25.37
N LEU A 237 -6.79 10.30 24.98
CA LEU A 237 -5.60 9.80 25.67
C LEU A 237 -5.48 10.30 27.12
N SER A 238 -6.11 11.43 27.47
CA SER A 238 -6.09 11.98 28.83
C SER A 238 -6.71 11.02 29.85
N ILE A 239 -7.68 10.19 29.41
CA ILE A 239 -8.32 9.15 30.23
C ILE A 239 -7.29 8.10 30.65
N LEU A 240 -6.37 7.73 29.75
CA LEU A 240 -5.30 6.75 30.04
C LEU A 240 -4.29 7.31 31.04
N VAL A 241 -3.97 8.61 30.95
CA VAL A 241 -3.08 9.29 31.90
C VAL A 241 -3.76 9.41 33.28
N ALA A 242 -5.05 9.75 33.30
CA ALA A 242 -5.83 9.87 34.53
C ALA A 242 -5.95 8.53 35.28
N ALA A 243 -5.96 7.40 34.56
CA ALA A 243 -5.96 6.06 35.13
C ALA A 243 -4.68 5.70 35.89
N ARG A 244 -3.59 6.48 35.75
CA ARG A 244 -2.27 6.28 36.38
C ARG A 244 -1.83 4.80 36.37
N PRO A 245 -1.78 4.16 35.18
CA PRO A 245 -1.40 2.76 35.10
C PRO A 245 0.03 2.55 35.61
N THR A 246 0.21 1.54 36.47
CA THR A 246 1.51 1.10 36.98
C THR A 246 1.78 -0.32 36.53
N GLY A 247 3.03 -0.61 36.13
CA GLY A 247 3.43 -1.95 35.74
C GLY A 247 4.85 -1.98 35.16
N PRO A 248 5.42 -3.17 34.95
CA PRO A 248 6.72 -3.31 34.30
C PRO A 248 6.62 -2.84 32.84
N ILE A 249 7.61 -2.05 32.39
CA ILE A 249 7.76 -1.72 30.97
C ILE A 249 8.42 -2.93 30.30
N THR A 250 7.63 -3.68 29.53
CA THR A 250 8.12 -4.82 28.75
C THR A 250 8.57 -4.38 27.36
N THR A 251 9.72 -4.91 26.92
CA THR A 251 10.14 -4.84 25.51
C THR A 251 9.67 -6.05 24.71
N ALA A 252 9.15 -7.08 25.38
CA ALA A 252 8.65 -8.28 24.74
C ALA A 252 7.41 -7.95 23.91
N LEU A 253 7.39 -8.43 22.67
CA LEU A 253 6.28 -8.25 21.75
C LEU A 253 5.33 -9.45 21.80
N ALA A 254 4.04 -9.20 21.57
CA ALA A 254 3.00 -10.20 21.54
C ALA A 254 3.02 -10.95 20.20
N TRP A 255 4.08 -11.73 19.97
CA TRP A 255 4.28 -12.48 18.74
C TRP A 255 3.12 -13.44 18.40
N SER A 256 2.33 -13.87 19.39
CA SER A 256 1.14 -14.71 19.18
C SER A 256 -0.04 -14.02 18.49
N GLU A 257 -0.03 -12.68 18.41
CA GLU A 257 -1.12 -11.89 17.80
C GLU A 257 -1.02 -11.79 16.28
N ILE A 258 0.11 -12.20 15.71
CA ILE A 258 0.35 -12.22 14.27
C ILE A 258 0.54 -13.65 13.79
N ASP A 259 0.13 -13.93 12.56
CA ASP A 259 0.38 -15.21 11.89
C ASP A 259 1.68 -15.16 11.06
N ASP A 260 1.98 -16.28 10.40
CA ASP A 260 3.19 -16.43 9.58
C ASP A 260 3.28 -15.34 8.48
N GLU A 261 2.14 -15.03 7.85
CA GLU A 261 2.06 -14.02 6.79
C GLU A 261 2.27 -12.61 7.35
N ALA A 262 1.61 -12.27 8.45
CA ALA A 262 1.79 -10.98 9.13
C ALA A 262 3.23 -10.81 9.66
N PHE A 263 3.90 -11.90 10.06
CA PHE A 263 5.31 -11.86 10.43
C PHE A 263 6.22 -11.57 9.24
N GLU A 264 5.99 -12.20 8.09
CA GLU A 264 6.70 -11.84 6.85
C GLU A 264 6.45 -10.37 6.48
N ARG A 265 5.21 -9.88 6.64
CA ARG A 265 4.83 -8.48 6.34
C ARG A 265 5.59 -7.51 7.24
N LEU A 266 5.69 -7.83 8.52
CA LEU A 266 6.46 -7.06 9.49
C LEU A 266 7.93 -6.94 9.08
N ILE A 267 8.55 -8.04 8.68
CA ILE A 267 9.96 -8.03 8.25
C ILE A 267 10.11 -7.25 6.94
N PHE A 268 9.17 -7.38 6.00
CA PHE A 268 9.15 -6.61 4.77
C PHE A 268 9.03 -5.09 5.04
N THR A 269 8.13 -4.67 5.93
CA THR A 269 8.00 -3.27 6.33
C THR A 269 9.29 -2.77 7.00
N LEU A 270 9.88 -3.57 7.89
CA LEU A 270 11.11 -3.22 8.58
C LEU A 270 12.28 -2.98 7.60
N ILE A 271 12.47 -3.86 6.61
CA ILE A 271 13.55 -3.68 5.62
C ILE A 271 13.24 -2.55 4.63
N SER A 272 11.96 -2.33 4.29
CA SER A 272 11.55 -1.26 3.39
C SER A 272 11.76 0.13 3.99
N ASP A 273 11.60 0.26 5.31
CA ASP A 273 11.79 1.50 6.06
C ASP A 273 13.25 1.71 6.51
N THR A 274 14.11 0.69 6.36
CA THR A 274 15.51 0.79 6.80
C THR A 274 16.39 1.39 5.70
N PRO A 275 17.09 2.51 5.96
CA PRO A 275 18.02 3.08 4.99
C PRO A 275 19.08 2.07 4.54
N ARG A 276 19.46 2.12 3.27
CA ARG A 276 20.44 1.24 2.62
C ARG A 276 19.96 -0.20 2.38
N TYR A 277 18.66 -0.44 2.49
CA TYR A 277 18.01 -1.61 1.93
C TYR A 277 17.18 -1.15 0.72
N GLU A 278 17.53 -1.65 -0.46
CA GLU A 278 16.95 -1.29 -1.75
C GLU A 278 16.22 -2.49 -2.35
N ASN A 279 15.14 -2.23 -3.08
CA ASN A 279 14.39 -3.24 -3.84
C ASN A 279 13.95 -4.47 -3.01
N PRO A 280 13.19 -4.28 -1.91
CA PRO A 280 12.65 -5.40 -1.17
C PRO A 280 11.57 -6.13 -2.00
N GLU A 281 11.65 -7.45 -2.04
CA GLU A 281 10.82 -8.35 -2.84
C GLU A 281 10.21 -9.43 -1.94
N TRP A 282 8.97 -9.79 -2.23
CA TRP A 282 8.33 -10.99 -1.69
C TRP A 282 8.54 -12.14 -2.65
N LEU A 283 9.04 -13.27 -2.18
CA LEU A 283 9.49 -14.33 -3.07
C LEU A 283 8.45 -15.43 -3.34
N MET A 284 7.46 -15.76 -2.47
CA MET A 284 6.24 -16.55 -2.82
C MET A 284 5.13 -16.51 -1.74
N GLN A 285 3.89 -16.90 -2.13
CA GLN A 285 2.69 -17.13 -1.31
C GLN A 285 2.91 -18.15 -0.17
N THR A 286 2.32 -17.87 1.00
CA THR A 286 2.34 -18.63 2.27
C THR A 286 1.80 -20.08 2.21
N ARG A 287 1.45 -20.63 1.03
CA ARG A 287 0.82 -21.97 0.86
C ARG A 287 1.25 -22.79 -0.37
N ALA A 288 2.36 -22.46 -1.05
CA ALA A 288 2.97 -23.35 -2.07
C ALA A 288 4.14 -24.12 -1.47
N ALA A 289 4.43 -25.34 -1.96
CA ALA A 289 5.46 -26.23 -1.41
C ALA A 289 6.80 -25.51 -1.16
N ASP A 290 7.14 -25.38 0.13
CA ASP A 290 8.27 -24.66 0.71
C ASP A 290 9.57 -24.84 -0.07
N ARG A 291 9.97 -23.82 -0.84
CA ARG A 291 11.33 -23.69 -1.37
C ARG A 291 12.18 -22.71 -0.54
N GLY A 292 11.79 -22.54 0.73
CA GLY A 292 12.49 -21.82 1.81
C GLY A 292 12.95 -20.43 1.41
N ARG A 293 12.01 -19.60 0.93
CA ARG A 293 12.25 -18.20 0.59
C ARG A 293 11.01 -17.35 0.83
N ASP A 294 11.20 -16.34 1.66
CA ASP A 294 10.09 -15.44 1.99
C ASP A 294 10.36 -14.06 1.39
N LEU A 295 11.54 -13.46 1.65
CA LEU A 295 11.88 -12.11 1.15
C LEU A 295 13.28 -12.03 0.51
N SER A 296 13.47 -11.06 -0.39
CA SER A 296 14.75 -10.70 -1.03
C SER A 296 14.95 -9.19 -0.97
N VAL A 297 16.18 -8.73 -0.79
CA VAL A 297 16.50 -7.30 -0.75
C VAL A 297 17.96 -7.05 -1.10
N THR A 298 18.27 -5.89 -1.67
CA THR A 298 19.65 -5.46 -1.92
C THR A 298 20.13 -4.59 -0.77
N ARG A 299 21.12 -5.06 -0.01
CA ARG A 299 21.78 -4.25 1.03
C ARG A 299 22.92 -3.45 0.42
N VAL A 300 22.92 -2.16 0.66
CA VAL A 300 23.94 -1.23 0.17
C VAL A 300 24.91 -0.87 1.28
N ILE A 301 26.19 -1.16 1.07
CA ILE A 301 27.27 -0.73 1.96
C ILE A 301 28.02 0.37 1.24
N GLN A 302 27.96 1.57 1.80
CA GLN A 302 28.76 2.69 1.34
C GLN A 302 30.00 2.79 2.21
N ASP A 303 31.16 2.76 1.56
CA ASP A 303 32.44 3.03 2.17
C ASP A 303 33.12 4.16 1.39
N GLU A 304 33.60 5.18 2.10
CA GLU A 304 34.16 6.39 1.47
C GLU A 304 35.41 6.09 0.63
N LEU A 305 36.12 5.00 0.95
CA LEU A 305 37.35 4.59 0.29
C LEU A 305 37.13 3.44 -0.72
N SER A 306 36.20 2.53 -0.44
CA SER A 306 35.95 1.32 -1.25
C SER A 306 34.73 1.44 -2.18
N GLY A 307 34.03 2.57 -2.16
CA GLY A 307 32.86 2.82 -3.01
C GLY A 307 31.57 2.20 -2.47
N THR A 308 30.64 1.89 -3.38
CA THR A 308 29.33 1.32 -3.04
C THR A 308 29.29 -0.16 -3.37
N GLN A 309 29.17 -1.00 -2.34
CA GLN A 309 28.95 -2.44 -2.49
C GLN A 309 27.46 -2.75 -2.36
N ARG A 310 26.94 -3.56 -3.28
CA ARG A 310 25.56 -4.07 -3.23
C ARG A 310 25.61 -5.57 -2.97
N LEU A 311 24.90 -6.01 -1.93
CA LEU A 311 24.84 -7.39 -1.50
C LEU A 311 23.42 -7.92 -1.67
N ARG A 312 23.26 -9.04 -2.37
CA ARG A 312 21.96 -9.73 -2.44
C ARG A 312 21.70 -10.44 -1.11
N VAL A 313 20.63 -10.05 -0.45
CA VAL A 313 20.19 -10.63 0.82
C VAL A 313 18.90 -11.40 0.60
N ILE A 314 18.89 -12.66 1.01
CA ILE A 314 17.68 -13.47 1.12
C ILE A 314 17.30 -13.58 2.59
N ILE A 315 16.02 -13.41 2.91
CA ILE A 315 15.50 -13.51 4.27
C ILE A 315 14.49 -14.64 4.32
N GLN A 316 14.77 -15.63 5.16
CA GLN A 316 13.82 -16.65 5.55
C GLN A 316 13.17 -16.25 6.87
N CYS A 317 11.87 -16.07 6.86
CA CYS A 317 11.04 -15.88 8.03
C CYS A 317 10.59 -17.24 8.58
N LYS A 318 10.63 -17.38 9.90
CA LYS A 318 10.17 -18.54 10.65
C LYS A 318 9.41 -18.05 11.87
N HIS A 319 8.11 -17.86 11.74
CA HIS A 319 7.27 -17.39 12.83
C HIS A 319 7.01 -18.51 13.86
N TRP A 320 8.01 -18.80 14.69
CA TRP A 320 7.99 -19.92 15.62
C TRP A 320 8.05 -19.45 17.07
N THR A 321 6.88 -19.29 17.69
CA THR A 321 6.76 -18.85 19.09
C THR A 321 6.96 -19.98 20.11
N ARG A 322 6.78 -21.24 19.71
CA ARG A 322 6.88 -22.43 20.58
C ARG A 322 8.03 -23.37 20.23
N ARG A 323 8.74 -23.11 19.13
CA ARG A 323 9.82 -23.95 18.60
C ARG A 323 11.05 -23.08 18.33
N SER A 324 12.24 -23.63 18.56
CA SER A 324 13.49 -22.99 18.16
C SER A 324 13.94 -23.43 16.77
N VAL A 325 14.64 -22.53 16.08
CA VAL A 325 15.33 -22.82 14.82
C VAL A 325 16.54 -23.70 15.10
N GLY A 326 16.48 -24.93 14.59
CA GLY A 326 17.51 -25.96 14.74
C GLY A 326 18.57 -25.93 13.65
N LEU A 327 19.68 -26.64 13.88
CA LEU A 327 20.71 -26.87 12.86
C LEU A 327 20.11 -27.40 11.53
N PRO A 328 19.20 -28.40 11.52
CA PRO A 328 18.65 -28.91 10.26
C PRO A 328 17.89 -27.85 9.48
N ASP A 329 17.21 -26.93 10.17
CA ASP A 329 16.44 -25.87 9.55
C ASP A 329 17.35 -24.87 8.82
N VAL A 330 18.47 -24.49 9.46
CA VAL A 330 19.45 -23.57 8.88
C VAL A 330 20.23 -24.23 7.74
N ALA A 331 20.66 -25.48 7.93
CA ALA A 331 21.41 -26.22 6.92
C ALA A 331 20.59 -26.43 5.64
N ALA A 332 19.32 -26.84 5.78
CA ALA A 332 18.41 -26.98 4.65
C ALA A 332 18.19 -25.66 3.91
N THR A 333 17.99 -24.55 4.64
CA THR A 333 17.83 -23.22 4.04
C THR A 333 19.08 -22.80 3.26
N LYS A 334 20.28 -23.04 3.81
CA LYS A 334 21.54 -22.77 3.11
C LYS A 334 21.69 -23.63 1.85
N GLU A 335 21.43 -24.94 1.92
CA GLU A 335 21.53 -25.84 0.77
C GLU A 335 20.61 -25.40 -0.37
N GLN A 336 19.41 -24.93 -0.04
CA GLN A 336 18.49 -24.37 -1.03
C GLN A 336 19.07 -23.13 -1.73
N MET A 337 19.92 -22.33 -1.07
CA MET A 337 20.58 -21.17 -1.71
C MET A 337 21.57 -21.59 -2.81
N ALA A 338 22.12 -22.80 -2.77
CA ALA A 338 23.02 -23.30 -3.81
C ALA A 338 22.33 -23.46 -5.18
N LEU A 339 20.99 -23.54 -5.18
CA LEU A 339 20.18 -23.58 -6.40
C LEU A 339 20.05 -22.19 -7.06
N TRP A 340 20.59 -21.12 -6.46
CA TRP A 340 20.41 -19.72 -6.87
C TRP A 340 21.75 -19.01 -7.01
N THR A 341 22.43 -19.29 -8.12
CA THR A 341 23.79 -18.78 -8.39
C THR A 341 23.83 -17.54 -9.27
N ASN A 342 22.72 -17.10 -9.86
CA ASN A 342 22.70 -15.95 -10.77
C ASN A 342 21.60 -14.92 -10.44
N PRO A 343 21.93 -13.76 -9.83
CA PRO A 343 23.18 -13.47 -9.13
C PRO A 343 23.30 -14.28 -7.82
N ARG A 344 24.51 -14.56 -7.38
CA ARG A 344 24.78 -15.29 -6.12
C ARG A 344 24.12 -14.58 -4.93
N VAL A 345 23.64 -15.38 -3.97
CA VAL A 345 23.21 -14.86 -2.67
C VAL A 345 24.44 -14.56 -1.81
N ASP A 346 24.59 -13.31 -1.40
CA ASP A 346 25.72 -12.86 -0.57
C ASP A 346 25.44 -13.08 0.91
N VAL A 347 24.20 -12.81 1.34
CA VAL A 347 23.76 -12.93 2.73
C VAL A 347 22.45 -13.72 2.81
N LEU A 348 22.40 -14.68 3.71
CA LEU A 348 21.19 -15.40 4.11
C LEU A 348 20.82 -14.94 5.53
N VAL A 349 19.70 -14.28 5.69
CA VAL A 349 19.13 -13.96 6.99
C VAL A 349 18.11 -15.03 7.35
N VAL A 350 18.16 -15.54 8.57
CA VAL A 350 17.07 -16.33 9.17
C VAL A 350 16.44 -15.48 10.26
N ALA A 351 15.22 -15.01 10.02
CA ALA A 351 14.43 -14.21 10.94
C ALA A 351 13.38 -15.08 11.63
N THR A 352 13.27 -14.99 12.95
CA THR A 352 12.31 -15.79 13.71
C THR A 352 11.74 -15.02 14.89
N SER A 353 10.45 -15.21 15.14
CA SER A 353 9.76 -14.74 16.36
C SER A 353 10.08 -15.60 17.60
N GLY A 354 11.02 -16.55 17.47
CA GLY A 354 11.53 -17.36 18.58
C GLY A 354 13.06 -17.31 18.70
N ARG A 355 13.65 -18.46 19.04
CA ARG A 355 15.09 -18.57 19.36
C ARG A 355 15.81 -19.55 18.44
N PHE A 356 17.14 -19.44 18.39
CA PHE A 356 18.01 -20.45 17.78
C PHE A 356 18.47 -21.45 18.84
N THR A 357 18.64 -22.71 18.44
CA THR A 357 19.33 -23.71 19.26
C THR A 357 20.83 -23.42 19.33
N ALA A 358 21.50 -23.85 20.41
CA ALA A 358 22.95 -23.65 20.58
C ALA A 358 23.76 -24.26 19.43
N ASP A 359 23.40 -25.47 19.00
CA ASP A 359 24.07 -26.15 17.89
C ASP A 359 23.95 -25.38 16.57
N ALA A 360 22.78 -24.76 16.31
CA ALA A 360 22.58 -23.91 15.13
C ALA A 360 23.48 -22.67 15.19
N VAL A 361 23.57 -22.00 16.34
CA VAL A 361 24.43 -20.82 16.55
C VAL A 361 25.89 -21.18 16.30
N THR A 362 26.40 -22.23 16.97
CA THR A 362 27.80 -22.65 16.83
C THR A 362 28.15 -23.01 15.39
N TRP A 363 27.26 -23.71 14.69
CA TRP A 363 27.49 -24.05 13.28
C TRP A 363 27.48 -22.82 12.36
N ILE A 364 26.58 -21.86 12.58
CA ILE A 364 26.53 -20.60 11.82
C ILE A 364 27.82 -19.81 12.01
N GLU A 365 28.29 -19.68 13.25
CA GLU A 365 29.54 -18.98 13.56
C GLU A 365 30.74 -19.65 12.90
N GLN A 366 30.84 -20.98 12.97
CA GLN A 366 31.89 -21.74 12.29
C GLN A 366 31.83 -21.57 10.77
N HIS A 367 30.65 -21.72 10.16
CA HIS A 367 30.45 -21.50 8.72
C HIS A 367 30.90 -20.08 8.31
N ASN A 368 30.47 -19.05 9.04
CA ASN A 368 30.84 -17.66 8.73
C ASN A 368 32.34 -17.40 8.91
N ALA A 369 32.98 -18.02 9.91
CA ALA A 369 34.42 -17.89 10.14
C ALA A 369 35.26 -18.47 9.00
N THR A 370 34.75 -19.46 8.25
CA THR A 370 35.45 -20.00 7.07
C THR A 370 35.41 -19.07 5.84
N GLY A 371 34.62 -17.99 5.87
CA GLY A 371 34.41 -17.11 4.71
C GLY A 371 33.54 -17.74 3.61
N ALA A 372 32.90 -18.88 3.89
CA ALA A 372 31.97 -19.52 2.96
C ALA A 372 30.70 -18.68 2.77
N ALA A 373 30.15 -18.68 1.56
CA ALA A 373 28.89 -18.00 1.26
C ALA A 373 27.69 -18.95 1.16
N PRO A 374 26.47 -18.42 1.29
CA PRO A 374 26.16 -17.06 1.77
C PRO A 374 26.62 -16.86 3.22
N ARG A 375 26.94 -15.63 3.61
CA ARG A 375 27.11 -15.29 5.03
C ARG A 375 25.75 -15.43 5.70
N ILE A 376 25.69 -16.12 6.83
CA ILE A 376 24.42 -16.38 7.52
C ILE A 376 24.25 -15.39 8.68
N GLU A 377 23.15 -14.66 8.72
CA GLU A 377 22.77 -13.73 9.78
C GLU A 377 21.54 -14.26 10.55
N MET A 378 21.58 -14.17 11.87
CA MET A 378 20.50 -14.61 12.75
C MET A 378 19.73 -13.40 13.29
N TRP A 379 18.42 -13.34 13.03
CA TRP A 379 17.52 -12.36 13.62
C TRP A 379 16.52 -13.07 14.55
N PRO A 380 16.93 -13.40 15.80
CA PRO A 380 16.02 -13.96 16.80
C PRO A 380 15.04 -12.93 17.34
N GLU A 381 14.04 -13.39 18.12
CA GLU A 381 13.04 -12.55 18.80
C GLU A 381 13.68 -11.33 19.48
N SER A 382 14.74 -11.54 20.25
CA SER A 382 15.38 -10.49 21.06
C SER A 382 16.10 -9.43 20.22
N HIS A 383 16.54 -9.79 19.02
CA HIS A 383 17.11 -8.84 18.06
C HIS A 383 16.00 -8.01 17.42
N LEU A 384 14.93 -8.68 16.97
CA LEU A 384 13.78 -8.03 16.35
C LEU A 384 13.07 -7.09 17.34
N GLU A 385 12.86 -7.51 18.59
CA GLU A 385 12.30 -6.67 19.66
C GLU A 385 13.12 -5.39 19.87
N ARG A 386 14.46 -5.49 19.84
CA ARG A 386 15.33 -4.32 19.97
C ARG A 386 15.23 -3.38 18.77
N LEU A 387 15.16 -3.92 17.56
CA LEU A 387 14.99 -3.12 16.34
C LEU A 387 13.62 -2.44 16.28
N LEU A 388 12.57 -3.13 16.72
CA LEU A 388 11.21 -2.62 16.72
C LEU A 388 10.95 -1.65 17.87
N ALA A 389 11.65 -1.78 19.01
CA ALA A 389 11.53 -0.86 20.13
C ALA A 389 11.86 0.60 19.75
N THR A 390 12.75 0.82 18.78
CA THR A 390 13.06 2.16 18.24
C THR A 390 12.08 2.59 17.13
N ARG A 391 11.08 1.77 16.80
CA ARG A 391 10.11 1.97 15.72
C ARG A 391 8.68 1.69 16.22
N PRO A 392 8.17 2.51 17.16
CA PRO A 392 6.85 2.29 17.75
C PRO A 392 5.70 2.35 16.74
N ALA A 393 5.86 3.06 15.61
CA ALA A 393 4.87 3.10 14.54
C ALA A 393 4.65 1.71 13.91
N ILE A 394 5.73 0.97 13.59
CA ILE A 394 5.66 -0.39 13.04
C ILE A 394 5.05 -1.34 14.08
N ILE A 395 5.40 -1.19 15.36
CA ILE A 395 4.77 -2.00 16.43
C ILE A 395 3.24 -1.81 16.44
N ALA A 396 2.77 -0.56 16.32
CA ALA A 396 1.35 -0.23 16.36
C ALA A 396 0.60 -0.73 15.12
N GLU A 397 1.20 -0.59 13.92
CA GLU A 397 0.65 -1.09 12.65
C GLU A 397 0.34 -2.60 12.70
N PHE A 398 1.19 -3.38 13.37
CA PHE A 398 1.07 -4.83 13.48
C PHE A 398 0.42 -5.31 14.79
N GLY A 399 -0.06 -4.40 15.65
CA GLY A 399 -0.72 -4.78 16.91
C GLY A 399 0.17 -5.54 17.91
N LEU A 400 1.49 -5.37 17.84
CA LEU A 400 2.46 -6.23 18.55
C LEU A 400 2.63 -5.91 20.05
N ARG A 401 1.92 -4.89 20.54
CA ARG A 401 1.79 -4.64 21.99
C ARG A 401 0.36 -5.02 22.36
N GLY A 402 0.22 -6.24 22.89
CA GLY A 402 -1.05 -6.76 23.38
C GLY A 402 -1.71 -5.78 24.36
N HIS A 403 -3.03 -5.76 24.29
CA HIS A 403 -3.89 -5.03 25.23
C HIS A 403 -4.04 -5.76 26.56
#